data_AF-A0A0X1KQC3-F1
#
_entry.id   AF-A0A0X1KQC3-F1
#
_cell.length_a   1.000
_cell.length_b   1.000
_cell.length_c   1.000
_cell.angle_alpha   90.00
_cell.angle_beta   90.00
_cell.angle_gamma   90.00
#
_symmetry.space_group_name_H-M   'P 1'
#
loop_
_entity.id
_entity.type
_entity.pdbx_description
1 polymer ?
#
loop_
_entity_poly.entity_id
_entity_poly.type
_entity_poly.pdbx_seq_one_letter_code
_entity_poly.pdbx_strand_id
1 'polypeptide(L)'
;MAFEATEFVVFTLCTPSIPTSISVAGVSKIETKLIPWFSDGKPTFVENVYSVTYVCTRSASTTVVNLPMIIVQDKGYYFATWIQETGGATELKYYPTFVPFL
;
A
#
# COMPACT_ATOMS: atom_id res chain seq x y z
N MET A 1 -7.33 -25.74 -16.18
CA MET A 1 -6.27 -24.77 -15.88
C MET A 1 -6.70 -24.00 -14.64
N ALA A 2 -6.30 -24.49 -13.47
CA ALA A 2 -6.48 -23.74 -12.23
C ALA A 2 -5.36 -22.70 -12.20
N PHE A 3 -5.74 -21.43 -12.21
CA PHE A 3 -4.82 -20.33 -12.00
C PHE A 3 -4.42 -20.41 -10.52
N GLU A 4 -3.32 -21.10 -10.23
CA GLU A 4 -2.72 -21.05 -8.89
C GLU A 4 -2.38 -19.59 -8.63
N ALA A 5 -3.14 -18.99 -7.72
CA ALA A 5 -2.87 -17.67 -7.21
C ALA A 5 -1.44 -17.70 -6.70
N THR A 6 -0.54 -17.07 -7.47
CA THR A 6 0.82 -16.79 -7.02
C THR A 6 0.64 -15.98 -5.75
N GLU A 7 0.84 -16.63 -4.60
CA GLU A 7 0.66 -16.03 -3.29
C GLU A 7 1.55 -14.78 -3.24
N PHE A 8 0.90 -13.62 -3.39
CA PHE A 8 1.56 -12.34 -3.33
C PHE A 8 2.18 -12.25 -1.94
N VAL A 9 3.48 -11.96 -1.85
CA VAL A 9 4.29 -11.93 -0.61
C VAL A 9 3.67 -11.08 0.51
N VAL A 10 2.72 -10.19 0.18
CA VAL A 10 1.91 -9.42 1.14
C VAL A 10 1.02 -10.31 2.03
N PHE A 11 0.53 -11.45 1.52
CA PHE A 11 -0.31 -12.39 2.30
C PHE A 11 0.49 -13.39 3.14
N THR A 12 1.77 -13.64 2.83
CA THR A 12 2.58 -14.63 3.56
C THR A 12 3.02 -14.14 4.96
N LEU A 13 2.83 -12.85 5.27
CA LEU A 13 2.96 -12.31 6.64
C LEU A 13 1.71 -12.57 7.52
N CYS A 14 0.68 -13.20 6.97
CA CYS A 14 -0.60 -13.43 7.65
C CYS A 14 -0.79 -14.91 7.97
N THR A 15 -0.14 -15.41 9.03
CA THR A 15 -0.92 -16.27 9.94
C THR A 15 -1.85 -15.32 10.70
N PRO A 16 -3.17 -15.33 10.44
CA PRO A 16 -4.04 -14.28 10.92
C PRO A 16 -4.24 -14.46 12.43
N SER A 17 -3.55 -13.65 13.22
CA SER A 17 -4.09 -13.23 14.51
C SER A 17 -4.90 -11.97 14.26
N ILE A 18 -6.23 -12.11 14.35
CA ILE A 18 -7.18 -11.01 14.14
C ILE A 18 -6.97 -9.97 15.27
N PRO A 19 -6.67 -8.70 14.95
CA PRO A 19 -6.56 -7.66 15.96
C PRO A 19 -7.92 -7.44 16.66
N THR A 20 -7.88 -7.23 17.97
CA THR A 20 -9.06 -6.86 18.76
C THR A 20 -9.37 -5.38 18.64
N SER A 21 -8.37 -4.56 18.32
CA SER A 21 -8.56 -3.16 17.96
C SER A 21 -7.50 -2.68 16.95
N ILE A 22 -7.91 -1.73 16.12
CA ILE A 22 -7.05 -1.01 15.18
C ILE A 22 -7.30 0.48 15.38
N SER A 23 -6.25 1.26 15.57
CA SER A 23 -6.32 2.72 15.69
C SER A 23 -5.27 3.41 14.82
N VAL A 24 -5.62 4.58 14.29
CA VAL A 24 -4.65 5.46 13.63
C VAL A 24 -3.86 6.22 14.68
N ALA A 25 -2.55 5.98 14.76
CA ALA A 25 -1.65 6.67 15.67
C ALA A 25 -1.01 7.93 15.06
N GLY A 26 -0.96 8.02 13.72
CA GLY A 26 -0.39 9.17 13.04
C GLY A 26 -0.63 9.16 11.54
N VAL A 27 -0.65 10.35 10.95
CA VAL A 27 -0.69 10.57 9.51
C VAL A 27 0.37 11.60 9.17
N SER A 28 1.32 11.23 8.32
CA SER A 28 2.40 12.12 7.89
C SER A 28 2.47 12.15 6.37
N LYS A 29 2.67 13.33 5.80
CA LYS A 29 2.84 13.48 4.35
C LYS A 29 4.20 12.89 3.94
N ILE A 30 4.23 12.11 2.87
CA ILE A 30 5.47 11.52 2.35
C ILE A 30 6.05 12.47 1.30
N GLU A 31 7.23 13.00 1.60
CA GLU A 31 7.97 13.90 0.71
C GLU A 31 9.11 13.17 -0.04
N THR A 32 9.59 12.02 0.47
CA THR A 32 10.75 11.31 -0.11
C THR A 32 10.44 9.82 -0.35
N LYS A 33 10.40 8.96 0.68
CA LYS A 33 10.09 7.52 0.55
C LYS A 33 9.43 6.95 1.80
N LEU A 34 8.53 5.98 1.64
CA LEU A 34 8.00 5.15 2.74
C LEU A 34 8.44 3.72 2.51
N ILE A 35 9.49 3.22 3.17
CA ILE A 35 9.90 1.81 3.03
C ILE A 35 8.80 0.89 3.60
N PRO A 36 8.44 -0.23 2.94
CA PRO A 36 8.96 -0.80 1.69
C PRO A 36 8.21 -0.39 0.41
N TRP A 37 7.48 0.72 0.45
CA TRP A 37 6.70 1.27 -0.66
C TRP A 37 7.53 2.23 -1.50
N PHE A 38 7.68 1.93 -2.79
CA PHE A 38 8.12 2.95 -3.74
C PHE A 38 6.96 3.92 -4.03
N SER A 39 7.13 5.14 -3.51
CA SER A 39 6.29 6.30 -3.84
C SER A 39 6.88 7.16 -4.95
N ASP A 40 8.11 6.87 -5.41
CA ASP A 40 8.72 7.52 -6.58
C ASP A 40 7.87 7.28 -7.84
N GLY A 41 7.84 8.24 -8.76
CA GLY A 41 7.03 8.11 -9.98
C GLY A 41 5.52 8.26 -9.76
N LYS A 42 5.12 9.04 -8.73
CA LYS A 42 3.72 9.41 -8.45
C LYS A 42 2.98 9.81 -9.74
N PRO A 43 1.88 9.12 -10.10
CA PRO A 43 1.07 9.50 -11.26
C PRO A 43 0.48 10.90 -11.09
N THR A 44 0.24 11.61 -12.20
CA THR A 44 -0.26 12.99 -12.18
C THR A 44 -1.65 13.12 -11.57
N PHE A 45 -2.48 12.08 -11.64
CA PHE A 45 -3.81 12.05 -11.03
C PHE A 45 -3.78 11.81 -9.51
N VAL A 46 -2.63 11.40 -8.95
CA VAL A 46 -2.44 11.29 -7.51
C VAL A 46 -1.96 12.65 -7.00
N GLU A 47 -2.72 13.28 -6.14
CA GLU A 47 -2.44 14.61 -5.61
C GLU A 47 -1.33 14.53 -4.55
N ASN A 48 -1.58 13.75 -3.49
CA ASN A 48 -0.72 13.62 -2.32
C ASN A 48 -0.56 12.16 -1.91
N VAL A 49 0.51 11.89 -1.15
CA VAL A 49 0.78 10.58 -0.57
C VAL A 49 1.11 10.77 0.90
N TYR A 50 0.54 9.94 1.75
CA TYR A 50 0.69 9.96 3.20
C TYR A 50 1.11 8.58 3.70
N SER A 51 1.89 8.56 4.78
CA SER A 51 2.10 7.37 5.60
C SER A 51 1.09 7.41 6.73
N VAL A 52 0.27 6.36 6.83
CA VAL A 52 -0.67 6.18 7.92
C VAL A 52 -0.13 5.10 8.84
N THR A 53 0.13 5.48 10.09
CA THR A 53 0.60 4.58 11.13
C THR A 53 -0.59 3.99 11.86
N TYR A 54 -0.76 2.68 11.73
CA TYR A 54 -1.75 1.89 12.45
C TYR A 54 -1.13 1.19 13.64
N VAL A 55 -1.83 1.23 14.76
CA VAL A 55 -1.54 0.39 15.94
C VAL A 55 -2.62 -0.69 15.99
N CYS A 56 -2.18 -1.93 15.84
CA CYS A 56 -3.03 -3.11 15.86
C CYS A 56 -2.79 -3.87 17.17
N THR A 57 -3.75 -3.83 18.07
CA THR A 57 -3.68 -4.54 19.36
C THR A 57 -4.37 -5.88 19.26
N ARG A 58 -3.79 -6.87 19.93
CA ARG A 58 -4.28 -8.24 20.10
C ARG A 58 -4.23 -8.57 21.59
N SER A 59 -4.86 -9.68 21.98
CA SER A 59 -4.90 -10.12 23.37
C SER A 59 -3.51 -10.27 24.01
N ALA A 60 -2.47 -10.59 23.22
CA ALA A 60 -1.13 -10.86 23.71
C ALA A 60 -0.03 -9.94 23.12
N SER A 61 -0.37 -9.04 22.20
CA SER A 61 0.64 -8.24 21.50
C SER A 61 0.09 -6.98 20.85
N THR A 62 0.97 -6.04 20.58
CA THR A 62 0.68 -4.85 19.78
C THR A 62 1.67 -4.80 18.62
N THR A 63 1.15 -4.51 17.42
CA THR A 63 1.96 -4.33 16.21
C THR A 63 1.72 -2.94 15.63
N VAL A 64 2.79 -2.31 15.16
CA VAL A 64 2.70 -1.04 14.42
C VAL A 64 2.90 -1.33 12.94
N VAL A 65 1.98 -0.86 12.10
CA VAL A 65 2.04 -1.03 10.64
C VAL A 65 1.93 0.33 9.99
N ASN A 66 2.80 0.62 9.02
CA ASN A 66 2.69 1.81 8.20
C ASN A 66 2.20 1.44 6.80
N LEU A 67 1.09 2.03 6.38
CA LEU A 67 0.53 1.84 5.05
C LEU A 67 0.48 3.19 4.32
N PRO A 68 0.73 3.21 3.01
CA PRO A 68 0.54 4.42 2.25
C PRO A 68 -0.95 4.71 2.07
N MET A 69 -1.29 5.99 2.01
CA MET A 69 -2.57 6.50 1.57
C MET A 69 -2.32 7.54 0.48
N ILE A 70 -2.91 7.33 -0.69
CA ILE A 70 -2.89 8.27 -1.81
C ILE A 70 -4.18 9.10 -1.80
N ILE A 71 -4.07 10.36 -2.19
CA ILE A 71 -5.23 11.23 -2.42
C ILE A 71 -5.46 11.35 -3.92
N VAL A 72 -6.69 11.08 -4.36
CA VAL A 72 -7.16 11.23 -5.74
C VAL A 72 -8.54 11.89 -5.69
N GLN A 73 -8.69 13.07 -6.28
CA GLN A 73 -9.94 13.84 -6.29
C GLN A 73 -10.49 14.05 -4.86
N ASP A 74 -9.63 14.55 -3.96
CA ASP A 74 -9.92 14.78 -2.54
C ASP A 74 -10.33 13.52 -1.73
N LYS A 75 -10.15 12.31 -2.28
CA LYS A 75 -10.49 11.04 -1.63
C LYS A 75 -9.25 10.21 -1.34
N GLY A 76 -9.23 9.57 -0.17
CA GLY A 76 -8.14 8.69 0.26
C GLY A 76 -8.31 7.26 -0.22
N TYR A 77 -7.24 6.69 -0.78
CA TYR A 77 -7.16 5.30 -1.22
C TYR A 77 -5.83 4.66 -0.77
N TYR A 78 -5.75 3.34 -0.68
CA TYR A 78 -4.49 2.64 -0.38
C TYR A 78 -3.64 2.42 -1.63
N PHE A 79 -4.29 2.24 -2.77
CA PHE A 79 -3.64 2.02 -4.06
C PHE A 79 -4.55 2.48 -5.20
N ALA A 80 -3.96 2.68 -6.37
CA ALA A 80 -4.63 2.89 -7.64
C ALA A 80 -4.06 1.93 -8.68
N THR A 81 -4.92 1.48 -9.60
CA THR A 81 -4.54 0.71 -10.77
C THR A 81 -5.11 1.37 -12.02
N TRP A 82 -4.32 1.46 -13.09
CA TRP A 82 -4.77 2.05 -14.35
C TRP A 82 -4.05 1.41 -15.53
N ILE A 83 -4.63 1.55 -16.72
CA ILE A 83 -3.99 1.14 -17.97
C ILE A 83 -3.19 2.33 -18.51
N GLN A 84 -1.94 2.08 -18.88
CA GLN A 84 -1.09 3.05 -19.55
C GLN A 84 -0.72 2.54 -20.94
N GLU A 85 -0.95 3.35 -21.96
CA GLU A 85 -0.46 3.08 -23.32
C GLU A 85 1.02 3.43 -23.42
N THR A 86 1.83 2.47 -23.88
CA THR A 86 3.28 2.60 -24.05
C THR A 86 3.68 2.22 -25.46
N GLY A 87 3.79 3.22 -26.35
CA GLY A 87 4.49 3.09 -27.65
C GLY A 87 4.09 1.89 -28.54
N GLY A 88 2.84 1.42 -28.45
CA GLY A 88 2.35 0.23 -29.17
C GLY A 88 1.85 -0.92 -28.28
N ALA A 89 1.97 -0.81 -26.95
CA ALA A 89 1.44 -1.76 -25.98
C ALA A 89 0.52 -1.08 -24.95
N THR A 90 -0.22 -1.89 -24.21
CA THR A 90 -0.98 -1.47 -23.02
C THR A 90 -0.44 -2.20 -21.79
N GLU A 91 -0.14 -1.45 -20.74
CA GLU A 91 0.40 -1.99 -19.49
C GLU A 91 -0.55 -1.66 -18.33
N LEU A 92 -0.84 -2.65 -17.49
CA LEU A 92 -1.49 -2.42 -16.20
C LEU A 92 -0.45 -1.88 -15.21
N LYS A 93 -0.69 -0.68 -14.69
CA LYS A 93 0.12 -0.04 -13.66
C LYS A 93 -0.58 -0.09 -12.32
N TYR A 94 0.20 -0.08 -11.24
CA TYR A 94 -0.26 -0.01 -9.87
C TYR A 94 0.62 0.97 -9.08
N TYR A 95 0.02 1.67 -8.11
CA TYR A 95 0.73 2.64 -7.25
C TYR A 95 0.01 2.83 -5.91
N PRO A 96 0.72 2.97 -4.78
CA PRO A 96 2.17 2.81 -4.63
C PRO A 96 2.60 1.35 -4.80
N THR A 97 3.87 1.15 -5.16
CA THR A 97 4.41 -0.18 -5.41
C THR A 97 5.06 -0.75 -4.15
N PHE A 98 4.56 -1.89 -3.68
CA PHE A 98 5.21 -2.64 -2.60
C PHE A 98 6.44 -3.37 -3.12
N VAL A 99 7.59 -3.18 -2.48
CA VAL A 99 8.82 -3.90 -2.82
C VAL A 99 9.27 -4.77 -1.66
N PRO A 100 8.98 -6.08 -1.70
CA PRO A 100 9.25 -6.98 -0.58
C PRO A 100 10.74 -7.20 -0.28
N PHE A 101 11.64 -6.82 -1.20
CA PHE A 101 13.07 -7.06 -1.09
C PHE A 101 13.85 -5.79 -1.49
N LEU A 102 14.14 -4.96 -0.49
CA LEU A 102 15.23 -3.98 -0.54
C LEU A 102 16.35 -4.46 0.39
#